data_AF-A0A6P8D4G0-F1
#
_entry.id   AF-A0A6P8D4G0-F1
#
_cell.length_a   1.000
_cell.length_b   1.000
_cell.length_c   1.000
_cell.angle_alpha   90.00
_cell.angle_beta   90.00
_cell.angle_gamma   90.00
#
_symmetry.space_group_name_H-M   'P 1'
#
loop_
_entity.id
_entity.type
_entity.pdbx_description
1 polymer ?
#
loop_
_entity_poly.entity_id
_entity_poly.type
_entity_poly.pdbx_seq_one_letter_code
_entity_poly.pdbx_strand_id
1 'polypeptide(L)'
;MAGLMVYLTHTHHQLSCYCCKGMVFYKSVDATGLTSRDRHYYFQLMDKIVDEIGEEYVVRIVTDNEAAMKATGKLLMAKRKHLYWTTCTTHCLDLILEDLGKKSSVKILIIDAKKITSFIYNHGWVVNYMEKLTNGKQLICPATTRFATNFLQIECLIKQKNNLQAMFVSDGWVRSRFGREVSGPTAEVKDVVMSSSFWRKVKDLLAVLTPPVRVLELVNSDDKPMKWYTYEALDRAKLEIRKDCRYWKQYWDIIDDRLFFESTIQIWGVSE
;
A
#
# COMPACT_ATOMS: atom_id res chain seq x y z
N MET A 1 9.59 29.82 -8.74
CA MET A 1 8.35 29.36 -9.38
C MET A 1 7.71 28.33 -8.47
N ALA A 2 6.62 28.66 -7.78
CA ALA A 2 5.90 27.73 -6.94
C ALA A 2 4.91 26.97 -7.83
N GLY A 3 5.32 25.80 -8.31
CA GLY A 3 4.44 24.96 -9.09
C GLY A 3 3.37 24.35 -8.20
N LEU A 4 2.11 24.64 -8.50
CA LEU A 4 0.97 24.09 -7.78
C LEU A 4 0.72 22.64 -8.18
N MET A 5 0.56 21.77 -7.17
CA MET A 5 0.12 20.38 -7.36
C MET A 5 -1.33 20.26 -6.92
N VAL A 6 -2.22 19.82 -7.81
CA VAL A 6 -3.64 19.57 -7.50
C VAL A 6 -3.87 18.07 -7.28
N TYR A 7 -4.40 17.70 -6.10
CA TYR A 7 -4.80 16.32 -5.75
C TYR A 7 -6.32 16.14 -5.86
N LEU A 8 -6.79 14.95 -6.27
CA LEU A 8 -8.22 14.58 -6.34
C LEU A 8 -8.48 13.24 -5.64
N THR A 9 -9.53 13.15 -4.82
CA THR A 9 -9.98 11.91 -4.14
C THR A 9 -11.49 11.63 -4.37
N HIS A 10 -11.98 10.44 -4.00
CA HIS A 10 -13.34 9.93 -4.33
C HIS A 10 -14.45 10.31 -3.32
N THR A 11 -15.70 10.17 -3.80
CA THR A 11 -17.04 10.60 -3.29
C THR A 11 -17.27 12.11 -3.16
N HIS A 12 -16.32 12.83 -2.57
CA HIS A 12 -16.19 14.27 -2.73
C HIS A 12 -14.84 14.54 -3.38
N HIS A 13 -14.81 15.24 -4.51
CA HIS A 13 -13.55 15.62 -5.14
C HIS A 13 -12.90 16.71 -4.30
N GLN A 14 -12.09 16.31 -3.32
CA GLN A 14 -11.28 17.21 -2.54
C GLN A 14 -10.08 17.64 -3.38
N LEU A 15 -9.90 18.94 -3.50
CA LEU A 15 -8.84 19.59 -4.25
C LEU A 15 -7.90 20.24 -3.27
N SER A 16 -6.68 19.75 -3.23
CA SER A 16 -5.60 20.34 -2.44
C SER A 16 -4.52 20.84 -3.36
N CYS A 17 -4.00 22.02 -3.03
CA CYS A 17 -3.02 22.76 -3.78
C CYS A 17 -1.72 22.79 -2.98
N TYR A 18 -0.64 22.29 -3.58
CA TYR A 18 0.67 22.32 -2.94
C TYR A 18 1.50 23.54 -3.36
N CYS A 19 2.04 24.32 -2.41
CA CYS A 19 2.94 25.45 -2.70
C CYS A 19 4.15 25.47 -1.75
N CYS A 20 5.04 26.47 -1.86
CA CYS A 20 6.22 26.57 -0.99
C CYS A 20 5.92 26.66 0.51
N LYS A 21 4.67 26.90 0.91
CA LYS A 21 4.21 26.97 2.31
C LYS A 21 3.57 25.68 2.81
N GLY A 22 3.46 24.64 1.99
CA GLY A 22 2.77 23.40 2.35
C GLY A 22 1.59 23.07 1.44
N MET A 23 0.85 22.03 1.82
CA MET A 23 -0.41 21.65 1.20
C MET A 23 -1.55 22.49 1.77
N VAL A 24 -2.33 23.12 0.91
CA VAL A 24 -3.48 23.94 1.27
C VAL A 24 -4.72 23.34 0.64
N PHE A 25 -5.76 23.10 1.43
CA PHE A 25 -7.06 22.74 0.88
C PHE A 25 -7.60 23.90 0.04
N TYR A 26 -7.96 23.63 -1.22
CA TYR A 26 -8.46 24.64 -2.13
C TYR A 26 -9.98 24.64 -2.18
N LYS A 27 -10.59 23.53 -2.58
CA LYS A 27 -12.05 23.37 -2.61
C LYS A 27 -12.45 21.90 -2.60
N SER A 28 -13.72 21.63 -2.37
CA SER A 28 -14.32 20.32 -2.58
C SER A 28 -15.48 20.43 -3.55
N VAL A 29 -15.56 19.51 -4.51
CA VAL A 29 -16.71 19.40 -5.41
C VAL A 29 -17.55 18.20 -5.01
N ASP A 30 -18.82 18.44 -4.72
CA ASP A 30 -19.77 17.38 -4.47
C ASP A 30 -20.14 16.68 -5.78
N ALA A 31 -19.96 15.36 -5.79
CA ALA A 31 -20.23 14.48 -6.94
C ALA A 31 -21.32 13.45 -6.63
N THR A 32 -22.03 13.58 -5.50
CA THR A 32 -22.94 12.56 -4.95
C THR A 32 -24.16 12.26 -5.84
N GLY A 33 -24.46 13.08 -6.84
CA GLY A 33 -25.58 12.90 -7.78
C GLY A 33 -25.20 12.52 -9.22
N LEU A 34 -23.91 12.29 -9.52
CA LEU A 34 -23.46 12.03 -10.89
C LEU A 34 -23.59 10.56 -11.26
N THR A 35 -24.37 10.26 -12.31
CA THR A 35 -24.61 8.90 -12.83
C THR A 35 -23.40 8.28 -13.52
N SER A 36 -22.50 9.08 -14.09
CA SER A 36 -21.20 8.59 -14.57
C SER A 36 -20.13 9.68 -14.45
N ARG A 37 -18.91 9.27 -14.07
CA ARG A 37 -17.72 10.12 -14.00
C ARG A 37 -16.75 9.65 -15.07
N ASP A 38 -16.96 10.13 -16.29
CA ASP A 38 -16.13 9.77 -17.43
C ASP A 38 -14.93 10.72 -17.57
N ARG A 39 -14.09 10.45 -18.58
CA ARG A 39 -12.92 11.30 -18.86
C ARG A 39 -13.30 12.75 -19.18
N HIS A 40 -14.50 13.00 -19.71
CA HIS A 40 -14.95 14.33 -20.16
C HIS A 40 -15.34 15.19 -18.97
N TYR A 41 -16.08 14.60 -18.02
CA TYR A 41 -16.36 15.23 -16.73
C TYR A 41 -15.08 15.65 -16.02
N TYR A 42 -14.14 14.73 -15.84
CA TYR A 42 -12.88 15.01 -15.17
C TYR A 42 -12.04 16.06 -15.91
N PHE A 43 -12.04 16.02 -17.25
CA PHE A 43 -11.34 17.01 -18.05
C PHE A 43 -11.91 18.41 -17.85
N GLN A 44 -13.23 18.58 -17.95
CA GLN A 44 -13.88 19.87 -17.73
C GLN A 44 -13.62 20.39 -16.31
N LEU A 45 -13.67 19.51 -15.31
CA LEU A 45 -13.37 19.86 -13.93
C LEU A 45 -11.93 20.36 -13.78
N MET A 46 -10.94 19.57 -14.18
CA MET A 46 -9.52 19.92 -14.05
C MET A 46 -9.16 21.17 -14.85
N ASP A 47 -9.68 21.28 -16.08
CA ASP A 47 -9.44 22.43 -16.95
C ASP A 47 -9.97 23.72 -16.33
N LYS A 48 -11.17 23.69 -15.76
CA LYS A 48 -11.75 24.82 -15.01
C LYS A 48 -10.91 25.19 -13.79
N ILE A 49 -10.37 24.20 -13.06
CA ILE A 49 -9.53 24.45 -11.89
C ILE A 49 -8.22 25.13 -12.30
N VAL A 50 -7.62 24.72 -13.42
CA VAL A 50 -6.42 25.39 -13.94
C VAL A 50 -6.74 26.85 -14.29
N ASP A 51 -7.88 27.11 -14.93
CA ASP A 51 -8.30 28.48 -15.25
C ASP A 51 -8.57 29.33 -14.00
N GLU A 52 -9.23 28.77 -12.99
CA GLU A 52 -9.53 29.48 -11.73
C GLU A 52 -8.27 29.83 -10.93
N ILE A 53 -7.25 28.98 -10.99
CA ILE A 53 -5.98 29.18 -10.26
C ILE A 53 -5.03 30.08 -11.06
N GLY A 54 -5.09 30.04 -12.38
CA GLY A 54 -4.13 30.65 -13.29
C GLY A 54 -3.14 29.62 -13.81
N GLU A 55 -3.08 29.52 -15.13
CA GLU A 55 -2.30 28.52 -15.87
C GLU A 55 -0.79 28.61 -15.58
N GLU A 56 -0.30 29.82 -15.32
CA GLU A 56 1.09 30.14 -14.98
C GLU A 56 1.52 29.64 -13.59
N TYR A 57 0.58 29.35 -12.69
CA TYR A 57 0.85 28.88 -11.34
C TYR A 57 0.78 27.37 -11.21
N VAL A 58 0.11 26.69 -12.15
CA VAL A 58 -0.02 25.24 -12.14
C VAL A 58 1.13 24.65 -12.95
N VAL A 59 1.86 23.71 -12.35
CA VAL A 59 2.97 23.00 -13.02
C VAL A 59 2.66 21.52 -13.15
N ARG A 60 1.98 20.93 -12.16
CA ARG A 60 1.69 19.51 -12.15
C ARG A 60 0.30 19.23 -11.60
N ILE A 61 -0.41 18.28 -12.22
CA ILE A 61 -1.66 17.74 -11.68
C ILE A 61 -1.44 16.29 -11.30
N VAL A 62 -1.87 15.92 -10.09
CA VAL A 62 -1.73 14.57 -9.54
C VAL A 62 -3.11 13.98 -9.28
N THR A 63 -3.41 12.87 -9.94
CA THR A 63 -4.70 12.18 -9.81
C THR A 63 -4.49 10.74 -9.38
N ASP A 64 -5.56 10.03 -9.03
CA ASP A 64 -5.47 8.58 -8.91
C ASP A 64 -5.07 7.89 -10.24
N ASN A 65 -4.90 6.57 -10.17
CA ASN A 65 -4.43 5.72 -11.26
C ASN A 65 -5.62 5.13 -12.06
N GLU A 66 -6.84 5.67 -11.91
CA GLU A 66 -8.04 5.21 -12.61
C GLU A 66 -7.95 5.49 -14.12
N ALA A 67 -8.49 4.59 -14.94
CA ALA A 67 -8.44 4.71 -16.40
C ALA A 67 -9.04 6.03 -16.92
N ALA A 68 -10.13 6.51 -16.32
CA ALA A 68 -10.75 7.78 -16.68
C ALA A 68 -9.79 8.96 -16.40
N MET A 69 -9.16 8.99 -15.22
CA MET A 69 -8.18 10.02 -14.86
C MET A 69 -6.95 10.00 -15.77
N LYS A 70 -6.46 8.81 -16.16
CA LYS A 70 -5.35 8.70 -17.13
C LYS A 70 -5.71 9.33 -18.47
N ALA A 71 -6.90 9.02 -18.98
CA ALA A 71 -7.37 9.58 -20.25
C ALA A 71 -7.53 11.10 -20.15
N THR A 72 -8.08 11.60 -19.04
CA THR A 72 -8.20 13.02 -18.76
C THR A 72 -6.85 13.73 -18.69
N GLY A 73 -5.89 13.17 -17.95
CA GLY A 73 -4.55 13.74 -17.82
C GLY A 73 -3.85 13.90 -19.17
N LYS A 74 -3.95 12.90 -20.04
CA LYS A 74 -3.46 12.98 -21.43
C LYS A 74 -4.14 14.08 -22.24
N LEU A 75 -5.46 14.22 -22.12
CA LEU A 75 -6.21 15.29 -22.79
C LEU A 75 -5.77 16.68 -22.28
N LEU A 76 -5.54 16.80 -20.98
CA LEU A 76 -5.12 18.05 -20.36
C LEU A 76 -3.71 18.47 -20.81
N MET A 77 -2.75 17.54 -20.82
CA MET A 77 -1.42 17.78 -21.37
C MET A 77 -1.44 18.06 -22.88
N ALA A 78 -2.40 17.49 -23.62
CA ALA A 78 -2.57 17.79 -25.03
C ALA A 78 -3.02 19.24 -25.25
N LYS A 79 -3.97 19.74 -24.43
CA LYS A 79 -4.46 21.12 -24.46
C LYS A 79 -3.43 22.13 -23.93
N ARG A 80 -2.77 21.82 -22.80
CA ARG A 80 -1.91 22.73 -22.04
C ARG A 80 -0.49 22.19 -21.97
N LYS A 81 0.37 22.65 -22.89
CA LYS A 81 1.69 22.06 -23.16
C LYS A 81 2.72 22.24 -22.05
N HIS A 82 2.56 23.23 -21.19
CA HIS A 82 3.44 23.51 -20.05
C HIS A 82 3.05 22.73 -18.79
N LEU A 83 1.88 22.08 -18.77
CA LEU A 83 1.42 21.25 -17.66
C LEU A 83 1.88 19.81 -17.80
N TYR A 84 2.20 19.21 -16.64
CA TYR A 84 2.44 17.78 -16.53
C TYR A 84 1.37 17.13 -15.69
N TRP A 85 0.86 15.99 -16.16
CA TRP A 85 -0.01 15.14 -15.36
C TRP A 85 0.78 13.89 -14.93
N THR A 86 0.63 13.51 -13.66
CA THR A 86 1.19 12.28 -13.10
C THR A 86 0.16 11.58 -12.22
N THR A 87 0.31 10.28 -12.06
CA THR A 87 -0.52 9.52 -11.10
C THR A 87 -0.06 9.76 -9.67
N CYS A 88 -0.92 9.47 -8.71
CA CYS A 88 -0.63 9.60 -7.29
C CYS A 88 0.28 8.44 -6.85
N THR A 89 1.50 8.78 -6.46
CA THR A 89 2.53 7.80 -6.12
C THR A 89 2.13 6.88 -4.96
N THR A 90 1.46 7.41 -3.93
CA THR A 90 0.97 6.59 -2.79
C THR A 90 -0.06 5.57 -3.25
N HIS A 91 -0.95 5.96 -4.16
CA HIS A 91 -1.94 5.06 -4.74
C HIS A 91 -1.29 4.03 -5.67
N CYS A 92 -0.28 4.41 -6.46
CA CYS A 92 0.50 3.46 -7.26
C CYS A 92 1.21 2.43 -6.39
N LEU A 93 1.82 2.85 -5.27
CA LEU A 93 2.46 1.96 -4.31
C LEU A 93 1.46 1.00 -3.66
N ASP A 94 0.26 1.47 -3.31
CA ASP A 94 -0.79 0.59 -2.77
C ASP A 94 -1.23 -0.46 -3.81
N LEU A 95 -1.37 -0.07 -5.09
CA LEU A 95 -1.69 -0.99 -6.17
C LEU A 95 -0.56 -2.01 -6.44
N ILE A 96 0.70 -1.62 -6.28
CA ILE A 96 1.84 -2.54 -6.33
C ILE A 96 1.70 -3.59 -5.22
N LEU A 97 1.44 -3.17 -3.98
CA LEU A 97 1.24 -4.08 -2.85
C LEU A 97 0.03 -5.00 -3.07
N GLU A 98 -1.04 -4.48 -3.66
CA GLU A 98 -2.21 -5.26 -4.06
C GLU A 98 -1.84 -6.37 -5.05
N ASP A 99 -1.13 -6.03 -6.13
CA ASP A 99 -0.79 -6.98 -7.19
C ASP A 99 0.22 -8.02 -6.71
N LEU A 100 1.17 -7.62 -5.86
CA LEU A 100 2.05 -8.54 -5.15
C LEU A 100 1.22 -9.52 -4.28
N GLY A 101 0.18 -9.03 -3.61
CA GLY A 101 -0.76 -9.82 -2.82
C GLY A 101 -1.62 -10.80 -3.63
N LYS A 102 -1.86 -10.53 -4.93
CA LYS A 102 -2.63 -11.40 -5.82
C LYS A 102 -1.87 -12.65 -6.28
N LYS A 103 -0.54 -12.65 -6.19
CA LYS A 103 0.28 -13.82 -6.54
C LYS A 103 -0.16 -15.02 -5.70
N SER A 104 -0.41 -16.16 -6.36
CA SER A 104 -0.99 -17.35 -5.71
C SER A 104 -0.23 -17.80 -4.46
N SER A 105 1.10 -17.81 -4.52
CA SER A 105 1.95 -18.14 -3.37
C SER A 105 1.82 -17.17 -2.20
N VAL A 106 1.58 -15.88 -2.48
CA VAL A 106 1.39 -14.84 -1.46
C VAL A 106 -0.02 -14.92 -0.88
N LYS A 107 -1.03 -15.09 -1.73
CA LYS A 107 -2.43 -15.20 -1.33
C LYS A 107 -2.67 -16.32 -0.33
N ILE A 108 -2.05 -17.49 -0.53
CA ILE A 108 -2.13 -18.63 0.40
C ILE A 108 -1.58 -18.25 1.78
N LEU A 109 -0.42 -17.57 1.82
CA LEU A 109 0.18 -17.13 3.09
C LEU A 109 -0.68 -16.09 3.82
N ILE A 110 -1.29 -15.16 3.09
CA ILE A 110 -2.23 -14.18 3.67
C ILE A 110 -3.46 -14.90 4.24
N ILE A 111 -3.99 -15.92 3.56
CA ILE A 111 -5.12 -16.70 4.06
C ILE A 111 -4.75 -17.43 5.36
N ASP A 112 -3.60 -18.11 5.40
CA ASP A 112 -3.15 -18.83 6.58
C ASP A 112 -2.83 -17.88 7.76
N ALA A 113 -2.21 -16.74 7.49
CA ALA A 113 -2.01 -15.68 8.48
C ALA A 113 -3.34 -15.16 9.06
N LYS A 114 -4.36 -14.97 8.19
CA LYS A 114 -5.70 -14.58 8.61
C LYS A 114 -6.39 -15.66 9.44
N LYS A 115 -6.24 -16.94 9.10
CA LYS A 115 -6.77 -18.04 9.92
C LYS A 115 -6.25 -17.96 11.36
N ILE A 116 -4.93 -17.75 11.53
CA ILE A 116 -4.31 -17.61 12.86
C ILE A 116 -4.96 -16.44 13.63
N THR A 117 -4.98 -15.25 13.03
CA THR A 117 -5.50 -14.06 13.73
C THR A 117 -6.99 -14.15 13.99
N SER A 118 -7.78 -14.62 13.02
CA SER A 118 -9.22 -14.76 13.18
C SER A 118 -9.55 -15.76 14.28
N PHE A 119 -8.85 -16.89 14.35
CA PHE A 119 -9.01 -17.85 15.45
C PHE A 119 -8.70 -17.21 16.80
N ILE A 120 -7.58 -16.50 16.93
CA ILE A 120 -7.19 -15.85 18.19
C ILE A 120 -8.24 -14.81 18.60
N TYR A 121 -8.56 -13.86 17.74
CA TYR A 121 -9.43 -12.73 18.07
C TYR A 121 -10.93 -13.08 18.18
N ASN A 122 -11.37 -14.20 17.60
CA ASN A 122 -12.74 -14.69 17.76
C ASN A 122 -12.97 -15.42 19.10
N HIS A 123 -11.92 -15.64 19.89
CA HIS A 123 -11.99 -16.40 21.14
C HIS A 123 -11.37 -15.63 22.29
N GLY A 124 -12.20 -14.97 23.12
CA GLY A 124 -11.72 -14.11 24.21
C GLY A 124 -10.72 -14.77 25.18
N TRP A 125 -10.90 -16.06 25.49
CA TRP A 125 -9.91 -16.80 26.30
C TRP A 125 -8.55 -16.93 25.60
N VAL A 126 -8.55 -17.17 24.28
CA VAL A 126 -7.32 -17.30 23.46
C VAL A 126 -6.62 -15.95 23.35
N VAL A 127 -7.37 -14.85 23.16
CA VAL A 127 -6.81 -13.48 23.20
C VAL A 127 -6.10 -13.22 24.52
N ASN A 128 -6.79 -13.41 25.64
CA ASN A 128 -6.23 -13.17 26.97
C ASN A 128 -5.00 -14.05 27.26
N TYR A 129 -4.97 -15.27 26.70
CA TYR A 129 -3.84 -16.18 26.86
C TYR A 129 -2.65 -15.76 26.00
N MET A 130 -2.89 -15.35 24.76
CA MET A 130 -1.89 -14.80 23.84
C MET A 130 -1.26 -13.53 24.43
N GLU A 131 -2.07 -12.58 24.93
CA GLU A 131 -1.59 -11.31 25.48
C GLU A 131 -0.66 -11.50 26.67
N LYS A 132 -0.88 -12.51 27.51
CA LYS A 132 0.04 -12.87 28.61
C LYS A 132 1.41 -13.31 28.11
N LEU A 133 1.47 -13.99 26.96
CA LEU A 133 2.71 -14.50 26.38
C LEU A 133 3.42 -13.46 25.48
N THR A 134 2.67 -12.53 24.91
CA THR A 134 3.21 -11.47 24.04
C THR A 134 3.47 -10.16 24.77
N ASN A 135 3.21 -10.09 26.08
CA ASN A 135 3.22 -8.86 26.89
C ASN A 135 2.32 -7.76 26.30
N GLY A 136 1.09 -8.13 25.91
CA GLY A 136 0.09 -7.23 25.36
C GLY A 136 0.34 -6.78 23.91
N LYS A 137 1.34 -7.35 23.22
CA LYS A 137 1.59 -7.02 21.81
C LYS A 137 0.49 -7.59 20.92
N GLN A 138 -0.10 -6.72 20.12
CA GLN A 138 -1.16 -7.06 19.18
C GLN A 138 -0.61 -7.73 17.92
N LEU A 139 -1.40 -8.61 17.31
CA LEU A 139 -1.06 -9.32 16.06
C LEU A 139 -1.64 -8.62 14.82
N ILE A 140 -2.58 -7.70 15.00
CA ILE A 140 -3.12 -6.85 13.94
C ILE A 140 -2.64 -5.43 14.19
N CYS A 141 -2.03 -4.83 13.18
CA CYS A 141 -1.60 -3.44 13.19
C CYS A 141 -2.29 -2.71 12.03
N PRO A 142 -3.22 -1.77 12.33
CA PRO A 142 -3.87 -0.98 11.29
C PRO A 142 -2.86 -0.14 10.51
N ALA A 143 -2.96 -0.16 9.18
CA ALA A 143 -2.21 0.71 8.30
C ALA A 143 -3.15 1.65 7.52
N THR A 144 -2.59 2.67 6.88
CA THR A 144 -3.33 3.61 6.02
C THR A 144 -4.10 2.90 4.91
N THR A 145 -3.58 1.78 4.41
CA THR A 145 -4.23 0.98 3.37
C THR A 145 -4.56 -0.42 3.84
N ARG A 146 -5.60 -1.02 3.23
CA ARG A 146 -6.03 -2.39 3.53
C ARG A 146 -4.93 -3.41 3.21
N PHE A 147 -4.12 -3.15 2.18
CA PHE A 147 -3.01 -4.04 1.81
C PHE A 147 -1.84 -3.93 2.77
N ALA A 148 -1.43 -2.71 3.13
CA ALA A 148 -0.42 -2.50 4.16
C ALA A 148 -0.85 -3.15 5.50
N THR A 149 -2.15 -3.14 5.83
CA THR A 149 -2.67 -3.82 7.02
C THR A 149 -2.41 -5.35 6.99
N ASN A 150 -2.67 -6.01 5.85
CA ASN A 150 -2.37 -7.45 5.71
C ASN A 150 -0.86 -7.73 5.84
N PHE A 151 -0.01 -6.84 5.31
CA PHE A 151 1.44 -6.98 5.43
C PHE A 151 1.91 -6.80 6.88
N LEU A 152 1.50 -5.72 7.55
CA LEU A 152 1.88 -5.46 8.94
C LEU A 152 1.40 -6.58 9.86
N GLN A 153 0.22 -7.15 9.59
CA GLN A 153 -0.24 -8.35 10.30
C GLN A 153 0.75 -9.52 10.18
N ILE A 154 1.25 -9.80 8.97
CA ILE A 154 2.26 -10.87 8.75
C ILE A 154 3.58 -10.54 9.48
N GLU A 155 3.98 -9.27 9.47
CA GLU A 155 5.16 -8.79 10.18
C GLU A 155 5.02 -8.96 11.70
N CYS A 156 3.85 -8.63 12.26
CA CYS A 156 3.53 -8.86 13.67
C CYS A 156 3.54 -10.35 14.02
N LEU A 157 2.97 -11.20 13.16
CA LEU A 157 2.96 -12.65 13.37
C LEU A 157 4.37 -13.23 13.45
N ILE A 158 5.29 -12.85 12.54
CA ILE A 158 6.67 -13.37 12.61
C ILE A 158 7.42 -12.85 13.84
N LYS A 159 7.20 -11.59 14.24
CA LYS A 159 7.77 -11.01 15.47
C LYS A 159 7.31 -11.76 16.72
N GLN A 160 6.09 -12.30 16.71
CA GLN A 160 5.51 -13.09 17.80
C GLN A 160 5.61 -14.59 17.59
N LYS A 161 6.32 -15.09 16.56
CA LYS A 161 6.43 -16.52 16.24
C LYS A 161 6.71 -17.38 17.47
N ASN A 162 7.76 -17.05 18.22
CA ASN A 162 8.19 -17.88 19.35
C ASN A 162 7.13 -17.90 20.47
N ASN A 163 6.48 -16.77 20.73
CA ASN A 163 5.41 -16.67 21.72
C ASN A 163 4.16 -17.45 21.29
N LEU A 164 3.81 -17.39 20.00
CA LEU A 164 2.72 -18.18 19.44
C LEU A 164 3.03 -19.68 19.52
N GLN A 165 4.24 -20.10 19.15
CA GLN A 165 4.64 -21.51 19.27
C GLN A 165 4.62 -21.99 20.73
N ALA A 166 5.15 -21.18 21.65
CA ALA A 166 5.09 -21.44 23.09
C ALA A 166 3.64 -21.55 23.59
N MET A 167 2.74 -20.73 23.07
CA MET A 167 1.32 -20.77 23.41
C MET A 167 0.70 -22.13 23.12
N PHE A 168 0.93 -22.71 21.93
CA PHE A 168 0.29 -23.97 21.54
C PHE A 168 0.86 -25.22 22.23
N VAL A 169 2.00 -25.10 22.90
CA VAL A 169 2.67 -26.20 23.61
C VAL A 169 2.68 -26.03 25.13
N SER A 170 2.19 -24.91 25.66
CA SER A 170 2.19 -24.65 27.09
C SER A 170 1.19 -25.55 27.84
N ASP A 171 1.49 -25.85 29.10
CA ASP A 171 0.59 -26.65 29.96
C ASP A 171 -0.80 -26.03 30.07
N GLY A 172 -0.87 -24.69 30.14
CA GLY A 172 -2.14 -23.96 30.20
C GLY A 172 -2.98 -24.14 28.93
N TRP A 173 -2.34 -24.20 27.76
CA TRP A 173 -3.01 -24.48 26.50
C TRP A 173 -3.48 -25.92 26.40
N VAL A 174 -2.59 -26.88 26.66
CA VAL A 174 -2.88 -28.32 26.56
C VAL A 174 -4.03 -28.73 27.49
N ARG A 175 -4.13 -28.11 28.69
CA ARG A 175 -5.23 -28.35 29.64
C ARG A 175 -6.53 -27.58 29.33
N SER A 176 -6.51 -26.65 28.37
CA SER A 176 -7.69 -25.86 27.99
C SER A 176 -8.68 -26.65 27.14
N ARG A 177 -9.87 -26.08 26.89
CA ARG A 177 -10.83 -26.67 25.93
C ARG A 177 -10.25 -26.78 24.51
N PHE A 178 -9.47 -25.77 24.10
CA PHE A 178 -8.88 -25.68 22.77
C PHE A 178 -7.74 -26.67 22.60
N GLY A 179 -6.90 -26.85 23.63
CA GLY A 179 -5.79 -27.83 23.57
C GLY A 179 -6.25 -29.28 23.47
N ARG A 180 -7.48 -29.59 23.89
CA ARG A 180 -8.10 -30.92 23.75
C ARG A 180 -8.74 -31.17 22.39
N GLU A 181 -8.93 -30.14 21.57
CA GLU A 181 -9.47 -30.28 20.22
C GLU A 181 -8.39 -30.85 19.29
N VAL A 182 -8.62 -32.08 18.81
CA VAL A 182 -7.71 -32.78 17.89
C VAL A 182 -8.03 -32.53 16.42
N SER A 183 -9.16 -31.87 16.13
CA SER A 183 -9.63 -31.55 14.78
C SER A 183 -10.34 -30.19 14.75
N GLY A 184 -10.56 -29.67 13.55
CA GLY A 184 -11.21 -28.38 13.34
C GLY A 184 -10.26 -27.17 13.41
N PRO A 185 -10.79 -25.96 13.58
CA PRO A 185 -10.02 -24.72 13.44
C PRO A 185 -8.79 -24.64 14.36
N THR A 186 -8.89 -25.16 15.59
CA THR A 186 -7.78 -25.14 16.55
C THR A 186 -6.61 -26.01 16.07
N ALA A 187 -6.89 -27.21 15.57
CA ALA A 187 -5.88 -28.13 15.05
C ALA A 187 -5.22 -27.57 13.78
N GLU A 188 -6.02 -27.05 12.84
CA GLU A 188 -5.52 -26.42 11.62
C GLU A 188 -4.59 -25.24 11.92
N VAL A 189 -4.98 -24.35 12.85
CA VAL A 189 -4.15 -23.20 13.24
C VAL A 189 -2.88 -23.65 13.94
N LYS A 190 -2.95 -24.67 14.81
CA LYS A 190 -1.77 -25.25 15.45
C LYS A 190 -0.80 -25.79 14.39
N ASP A 191 -1.28 -26.52 13.39
CA ASP A 191 -0.44 -27.06 12.33
C ASP A 191 0.27 -25.96 11.53
N VAL A 192 -0.43 -24.86 11.22
CA VAL A 192 0.17 -23.69 10.55
C VAL A 192 1.24 -23.05 11.45
N VAL A 193 0.95 -22.80 12.73
CA VAL A 193 1.88 -22.16 13.68
C VAL A 193 3.10 -23.04 13.99
N MET A 194 2.96 -24.37 13.95
CA MET A 194 4.07 -25.30 14.17
C MET A 194 4.86 -25.58 12.88
N SER A 195 4.32 -25.26 11.71
CA SER A 195 4.95 -25.53 10.41
C SER A 195 6.19 -24.66 10.17
N SER A 196 7.36 -25.29 10.15
CA SER A 196 8.62 -24.63 9.75
C SER A 196 8.57 -24.07 8.33
N SER A 197 7.86 -24.75 7.43
CA SER A 197 7.70 -24.34 6.03
C SER A 197 6.87 -23.06 5.89
N PHE A 198 5.83 -22.88 6.71
CA PHE A 198 5.03 -21.67 6.75
C PHE A 198 5.89 -20.47 7.14
N TRP A 199 6.63 -20.56 8.25
CA TRP A 199 7.48 -19.46 8.72
C TRP A 199 8.61 -19.11 7.77
N ARG A 200 9.20 -20.11 7.09
CA ARG A 200 10.20 -19.86 6.05
C ARG A 200 9.58 -19.04 4.90
N LYS A 201 8.42 -19.46 4.39
CA LYS A 201 7.71 -18.74 3.33
C LYS A 201 7.28 -17.33 3.75
N VAL A 202 6.86 -17.14 5.01
CA VAL A 202 6.58 -15.81 5.56
C VAL A 202 7.83 -14.93 5.55
N LYS A 203 8.99 -15.46 5.96
CA LYS A 203 10.25 -14.73 5.91
C LYS A 203 10.63 -14.34 4.48
N ASP A 204 10.52 -15.28 3.54
CA ASP A 204 10.78 -15.04 2.12
C ASP A 204 9.82 -13.97 1.56
N LEU A 205 8.55 -13.98 1.99
CA LEU A 205 7.56 -12.98 1.61
C LEU A 205 7.92 -11.59 2.15
N LEU A 206 8.30 -11.49 3.42
CA LEU A 206 8.67 -10.22 4.03
C LEU A 206 9.90 -9.61 3.37
N ALA A 207 10.86 -10.42 2.90
CA ALA A 207 12.00 -9.92 2.13
C ALA A 207 11.58 -9.18 0.83
N VAL A 208 10.43 -9.55 0.26
CA VAL A 208 9.91 -8.92 -0.95
C VAL A 208 8.97 -7.74 -0.66
N LEU A 209 8.13 -7.85 0.37
CA LEU A 209 7.12 -6.83 0.68
C LEU A 209 7.64 -5.69 1.57
N THR A 210 8.65 -5.94 2.41
CA THR A 210 9.18 -4.90 3.32
C THR A 210 9.72 -3.69 2.55
N PRO A 211 10.51 -3.86 1.48
CA PRO A 211 11.05 -2.71 0.75
C PRO A 211 9.96 -1.76 0.19
N PRO A 212 8.94 -2.22 -0.58
CA PRO A 212 7.90 -1.32 -1.10
C PRO A 212 7.01 -0.73 0.01
N VAL A 213 6.79 -1.44 1.13
CA VAL A 213 6.03 -0.88 2.27
C VAL A 213 6.79 0.27 2.93
N ARG A 214 8.10 0.16 3.11
CA ARG A 214 8.93 1.26 3.61
C ARG A 214 8.90 2.47 2.70
N VAL A 215 8.87 2.25 1.38
CA VAL A 215 8.68 3.35 0.43
C VAL A 215 7.31 3.98 0.62
N LEU A 216 6.24 3.20 0.75
CA LEU A 216 4.89 3.72 1.01
C LEU A 216 4.83 4.54 2.29
N GLU A 217 5.45 4.08 3.38
CA GLU A 217 5.55 4.81 4.64
C GLU A 217 6.33 6.13 4.49
N LEU A 218 7.48 6.08 3.81
CA LEU A 218 8.28 7.26 3.52
C LEU A 218 7.49 8.30 2.71
N VAL A 219 6.80 7.85 1.67
CA VAL A 219 6.00 8.69 0.77
C VAL A 219 4.74 9.21 1.47
N ASN A 220 4.23 8.52 2.49
CA ASN A 220 3.10 9.00 3.30
C ASN A 220 3.52 9.95 4.43
N SER A 221 4.80 10.06 4.76
CA SER A 221 5.26 11.01 5.79
C SER A 221 5.01 12.46 5.35
N ASP A 222 4.43 13.27 6.24
CA ASP A 222 4.15 14.69 6.00
C ASP A 222 5.41 15.57 6.04
N ASP A 223 6.56 14.97 6.35
CA ASP A 223 7.84 15.66 6.59
C ASP A 223 8.36 16.39 5.35
N LYS A 224 8.01 15.90 4.15
CA LYS A 224 8.47 16.49 2.89
C LYS A 224 7.39 16.52 1.83
N PRO A 225 7.08 17.70 1.30
CA PRO A 225 5.95 17.86 0.42
C PRO A 225 6.17 17.44 -1.04
N MET A 226 7.41 17.53 -1.55
CA MET A 226 7.76 16.97 -2.86
C MET A 226 8.35 15.57 -2.66
N LYS A 227 7.62 14.57 -3.15
CA LYS A 227 7.98 13.15 -3.07
C LYS A 227 8.90 12.73 -4.24
N TRP A 228 9.84 13.61 -4.63
CA TRP A 228 10.75 13.39 -5.77
C TRP A 228 11.71 12.21 -5.53
N TYR A 229 12.02 11.93 -4.27
CA TYR A 229 12.85 10.80 -3.85
C TYR A 229 12.19 9.44 -4.05
N THR A 230 10.90 9.37 -4.46
CA THR A 230 10.18 8.10 -4.54
C THR A 230 10.79 7.13 -5.54
N TYR A 231 11.24 7.62 -6.71
CA TYR A 231 11.90 6.76 -7.70
C TYR A 231 13.17 6.15 -7.16
N GLU A 232 13.99 6.97 -6.53
CA GLU A 232 15.26 6.54 -5.96
C GLU A 232 15.04 5.55 -4.81
N ALA A 233 14.01 5.78 -3.98
CA ALA A 233 13.58 4.87 -2.93
C ALA A 233 13.05 3.54 -3.50
N LEU A 234 12.30 3.57 -4.60
CA LEU A 234 11.81 2.38 -5.31
C LEU A 234 12.94 1.58 -5.96
N ASP A 235 13.90 2.23 -6.58
CA ASP A 235 15.07 1.57 -7.15
C ASP A 235 15.89 0.88 -6.06
N ARG A 236 16.11 1.54 -4.93
CA ARG A 236 16.71 0.91 -3.74
C ARG A 236 15.90 -0.28 -3.27
N ALA A 237 14.57 -0.15 -3.18
CA ALA A 237 13.70 -1.25 -2.78
C ALA A 237 13.80 -2.44 -3.75
N LYS A 238 13.85 -2.20 -5.06
CA LYS A 238 14.09 -3.22 -6.08
C LYS A 238 15.43 -3.92 -5.89
N LEU A 239 16.50 -3.16 -5.63
CA LEU A 239 17.84 -3.72 -5.35
C LEU A 239 17.86 -4.58 -4.08
N GLU A 240 17.14 -4.21 -3.03
CA GLU A 240 16.96 -5.04 -1.84
C GLU A 240 16.26 -6.36 -2.17
N ILE A 241 15.13 -6.31 -2.90
CA ILE A 241 14.42 -7.52 -3.35
C ILE A 241 15.35 -8.44 -4.15
N ARG A 242 16.19 -7.88 -5.03
CA ARG A 242 17.14 -8.66 -5.84
C ARG A 242 18.19 -9.40 -5.01
N LYS A 243 18.60 -8.84 -3.87
CA LYS A 243 19.57 -9.49 -2.97
C LYS A 243 18.97 -10.71 -2.28
N ASP A 244 17.73 -10.60 -1.82
CA ASP A 244 17.13 -11.58 -0.91
C ASP A 244 16.13 -12.54 -1.58
N CYS A 245 15.75 -12.31 -2.84
CA CYS A 245 14.78 -13.12 -3.56
C CYS A 245 15.33 -13.68 -4.88
N ARG A 246 15.34 -15.02 -5.04
CA ARG A 246 15.77 -15.68 -6.30
C ARG A 246 14.90 -15.31 -7.51
N TYR A 247 13.60 -15.08 -7.29
CA TYR A 247 12.62 -14.79 -8.33
C TYR A 247 12.34 -13.28 -8.46
N TRP A 248 13.30 -12.43 -8.06
CA TRP A 248 13.17 -10.97 -8.01
C TRP A 248 12.61 -10.34 -9.28
N LYS A 249 12.94 -10.87 -10.47
CA LYS A 249 12.44 -10.36 -11.76
C LYS A 249 10.92 -10.28 -11.81
N GLN A 250 10.23 -11.34 -11.37
CA GLN A 250 8.76 -11.37 -11.36
C GLN A 250 8.14 -10.31 -10.45
N TYR A 251 8.87 -9.88 -9.42
CA TYR A 251 8.44 -8.84 -8.50
C TYR A 251 8.77 -7.45 -9.03
N TRP A 252 9.91 -7.31 -9.72
CA TRP A 252 10.25 -6.07 -10.44
C TRP A 252 9.25 -5.78 -11.55
N ASP A 253 8.85 -6.78 -12.33
CA ASP A 253 7.86 -6.62 -13.40
C ASP A 253 6.56 -6.02 -12.85
N ILE A 254 6.05 -6.55 -11.72
CA ILE A 254 4.85 -6.00 -11.03
C ILE A 254 5.05 -4.55 -10.58
N ILE A 255 6.24 -4.23 -10.04
CA ILE A 255 6.57 -2.87 -9.60
C ILE A 255 6.60 -1.92 -10.81
N ASP A 256 7.27 -2.32 -11.88
CA ASP A 256 7.49 -1.48 -13.07
C ASP A 256 6.19 -1.25 -13.85
N ASP A 257 5.33 -2.26 -13.98
CA ASP A 257 4.01 -2.16 -14.64
C ASP A 257 3.13 -1.04 -14.07
N ARG A 258 3.28 -0.73 -12.78
CA ARG A 258 2.49 0.30 -12.10
C ARG A 258 3.17 1.68 -12.08
N LEU A 259 4.46 1.76 -12.42
CA LEU A 259 5.25 3.00 -12.46
C LEU A 259 5.41 3.57 -13.89
N PHE A 260 5.02 2.80 -14.91
CA PHE A 260 5.25 3.10 -16.34
C PHE A 260 4.67 4.43 -16.87
N PHE A 261 3.81 5.13 -16.13
CA PHE A 261 3.29 6.45 -16.53
C PHE A 261 4.09 7.64 -15.98
N GLU A 262 5.06 7.36 -15.14
CA GLU A 262 5.82 8.36 -14.40
C GLU A 262 7.24 8.50 -15.01
N SER A 263 7.76 7.43 -15.63
CA SER A 263 9.07 7.38 -16.33
C SER A 263 9.15 8.13 -17.67
N THR A 264 8.04 8.60 -18.24
CA THR A 264 8.07 9.44 -19.45
C THR A 264 8.36 10.92 -19.13
N ILE A 265 8.60 11.25 -17.86
CA ILE A 265 9.34 12.45 -17.48
C ILE A 265 10.81 12.04 -17.47
N GLN A 266 11.35 11.79 -18.66
CA GLN A 266 12.78 11.99 -18.90
C GLN A 266 13.06 13.44 -18.53
N ILE A 267 13.62 13.61 -17.34
CA ILE A 267 14.17 14.86 -16.86
C ILE A 267 15.16 15.30 -17.92
N TRP A 268 14.81 16.35 -18.65
CA TRP A 268 15.67 17.25 -19.42
C TRP A 268 17.09 16.73 -19.73
N GLY A 269 17.32 16.39 -21.00
CA GLY A 269 18.61 16.52 -21.70
C GLY A 269 19.88 16.22 -20.91
N VAL A 270 20.33 14.97 -20.97
CA VAL A 270 21.77 14.72 -21.09
C VAL A 270 21.98 14.19 -22.49
N SER A 271 22.08 15.12 -23.43
CA SER A 271 22.91 14.94 -24.62
C SER A 271 24.33 15.28 -24.21
N GLU A 272 25.18 14.26 -24.09
CA GLU A 272 26.55 14.30 -24.58
C GLU A 272 26.80 13.01 -25.35
#